data_AF-A0A369XMH9-F1
#
_entry.id   AF-A0A369XMH9-F1
#
_cell.length_a   1.000
_cell.length_b   1.000
_cell.length_c   1.000
_cell.angle_alpha   90.00
_cell.angle_beta   90.00
_cell.angle_gamma   90.00
#
_symmetry.space_group_name_H-M   'P 1'
#
loop_
_entity.id
_entity.type
_entity.pdbx_description
1 polymer ?
#
loop_
_entity_poly.entity_id
_entity_poly.type
_entity_poly.pdbx_seq_one_letter_code
_entity_poly.pdbx_strand_id
1 'polypeptide(L)'
;MIRIFLLLPLLAAAVLFLAGLDTAPLVSRSASISPASVAEARGLLLSNDPRRLRRGEQRTAQIPVALIDEAFNHLATRSLHGRGAFALVDEAGEFRFSVPVQIPGLSGARYLNLRAVFHAEGGRGQAQLASASLGSLPIPPRLFEWLSVSVIKIAGLGEQWQLLRKAFRRLDFVPARSAVAFTYVWERGLLERGRALAFTPADKQRVEAAQRALASLLMNYPVNARVPLSEVLPPLLAGPAGEETLQQRRAALLVLAAYESGKSLDAFFPQASEWPRPRRLKLELLGRYDSAQHFSISAALAVWAGEPAANAIGVYKEIDDSRRGSGFSFADLAADRAGTRFGELLLRDSARLNAALRGPLRDSDLAPPLGGLPEYLSAAQFERRYGAQDNPAYRQVSADIEARLAALPLYR
;
A
#
# COMPACT_ATOMS: atom_id res chain seq x y z
N MET A 1 8.70 49.13 -9.71
CA MET A 1 7.64 49.06 -8.67
C MET A 1 6.92 47.71 -8.62
N ILE A 2 6.61 47.03 -9.74
CA ILE A 2 5.92 45.70 -9.74
C ILE A 2 6.73 44.57 -9.05
N ARG A 3 8.06 44.60 -9.09
CA ARG A 3 8.92 43.58 -8.43
C ARG A 3 8.90 43.66 -6.90
N ILE A 4 8.70 44.84 -6.30
CA ILE A 4 8.69 45.03 -4.83
C ILE A 4 7.37 44.51 -4.23
N PHE A 5 6.25 44.65 -4.95
CA PHE A 5 4.94 44.16 -4.51
C PHE A 5 4.82 42.63 -4.48
N LEU A 6 5.64 41.90 -5.25
CA LEU A 6 5.71 40.44 -5.20
C LEU A 6 6.73 39.91 -4.19
N LEU A 7 7.75 40.70 -3.85
CA LEU A 7 8.78 40.31 -2.89
C LEU A 7 8.29 40.34 -1.44
N LEU A 8 7.46 41.33 -1.09
CA LEU A 8 6.91 41.45 0.27
C LEU A 8 6.04 40.24 0.69
N PRO A 9 5.07 39.74 -0.12
CA PRO A 9 4.29 38.57 0.24
C PRO A 9 5.13 37.29 0.23
N LEU A 10 6.15 37.19 -0.64
CA LEU A 10 7.06 36.05 -0.66
C LEU A 10 7.93 36.01 0.60
N LEU A 11 8.44 37.16 1.04
CA LEU A 11 9.20 37.30 2.28
C LEU A 11 8.31 36.98 3.49
N ALA A 12 7.08 37.50 3.52
CA ALA A 12 6.12 37.19 4.58
C ALA A 12 5.80 35.68 4.63
N ALA A 13 5.60 35.04 3.48
CA ALA A 13 5.40 33.60 3.40
C ALA A 13 6.63 32.80 3.86
N ALA A 14 7.84 33.25 3.52
CA ALA A 14 9.09 32.62 3.97
C ALA A 14 9.29 32.76 5.48
N VAL A 15 9.01 33.93 6.05
CA VAL A 15 9.07 34.16 7.51
C VAL A 15 8.03 33.31 8.23
N LEU A 16 6.79 33.26 7.74
CA LEU A 16 5.74 32.41 8.30
C LEU A 16 6.09 30.92 8.19
N PHE A 17 6.68 30.50 7.06
CA PHE A 17 7.16 29.14 6.89
C PHE A 17 8.22 28.80 7.93
N LEU A 18 9.24 29.66 8.11
CA LEU A 18 10.29 29.47 9.11
C LEU A 18 9.74 29.49 10.55
N ALA A 19 8.78 30.36 10.85
CA ALA A 19 8.15 30.45 12.16
C ALA A 19 7.24 29.25 12.48
N GLY A 20 6.74 28.55 11.46
CA GLY A 20 5.93 27.33 11.61
C GLY A 20 6.76 26.04 11.73
N LEU A 21 8.09 26.13 11.76
CA LEU A 21 8.97 24.99 11.92
C LEU A 21 9.32 24.74 13.38
N ASP A 22 9.16 23.49 13.79
CA ASP A 22 9.55 23.03 15.11
C ASP A 22 10.92 22.32 15.07
N THR A 23 11.56 22.27 16.24
CA THR A 23 12.83 21.55 16.44
C THR A 23 12.62 20.05 16.73
N ALA A 24 11.40 19.66 17.10
CA ALA A 24 11.02 18.29 17.39
C ALA A 24 9.78 17.88 16.57
N PRO A 25 9.70 16.61 16.14
CA PRO A 25 8.52 16.11 15.45
C PRO A 25 7.35 15.90 16.42
N LEU A 26 6.15 16.31 16.01
CA LEU A 26 4.90 16.02 16.72
C LEU A 26 4.57 14.52 16.70
N VAL A 27 4.98 13.79 15.67
CA VAL A 27 4.76 12.35 15.52
C VAL A 27 6.10 11.64 15.33
N SER A 28 6.44 10.77 16.29
CA SER A 28 7.64 9.92 16.26
C SER A 28 7.26 8.46 16.23
N ARG A 29 7.23 7.85 15.03
CA ARG A 29 6.97 6.41 14.84
C ARG A 29 7.62 5.88 13.57
N SER A 30 7.65 4.55 13.44
CA SER A 30 8.08 3.86 12.23
C SER A 30 7.03 3.94 11.11
N ALA A 31 7.47 3.63 9.90
CA ALA A 31 6.61 3.46 8.72
C ALA A 31 5.94 2.08 8.61
N SER A 32 6.23 1.18 9.56
CA SER A 32 5.81 -0.22 9.51
C SER A 32 4.32 -0.38 9.76
N ILE A 33 3.66 -1.22 8.97
CA ILE A 33 2.28 -1.61 9.18
C ILE A 33 2.25 -2.89 10.02
N SER A 34 1.36 -2.94 11.01
CA SER A 34 1.21 -4.14 11.83
C SER A 34 0.39 -5.24 11.11
N PRO A 35 0.71 -6.53 11.29
CA PRO A 35 -0.13 -7.62 10.78
C PRO A 35 -1.54 -7.63 11.38
N ALA A 36 -1.70 -7.11 12.60
CA ALA A 36 -3.01 -6.97 13.24
C ALA A 36 -3.91 -5.99 12.47
N SER A 37 -3.36 -4.86 12.01
CA SER A 37 -4.08 -3.91 11.16
C SER A 37 -4.51 -4.53 9.83
N VAL A 38 -3.73 -5.45 9.25
CA VAL A 38 -4.13 -6.23 8.07
C VAL A 38 -5.31 -7.15 8.38
N ALA A 39 -5.28 -7.83 9.53
CA ALA A 39 -6.39 -8.66 9.99
C ALA A 39 -7.69 -7.85 10.17
N GLU A 40 -7.60 -6.69 10.81
CA GLU A 40 -8.72 -5.76 11.00
C GLU A 40 -9.27 -5.26 9.67
N ALA A 41 -8.39 -4.81 8.77
CA ALA A 41 -8.77 -4.37 7.43
C ALA A 41 -9.52 -5.47 6.65
N ARG A 42 -9.01 -6.70 6.70
CA ARG A 42 -9.65 -7.86 6.07
C ARG A 42 -11.02 -8.15 6.70
N GLY A 43 -11.12 -8.11 8.03
CA GLY A 43 -12.39 -8.28 8.75
C GLY A 43 -13.43 -7.24 8.32
N LEU A 44 -13.03 -5.97 8.24
CA LEU A 44 -13.87 -4.86 7.79
C LEU A 44 -14.38 -5.07 6.36
N LEU A 45 -13.52 -5.52 5.44
CA LEU A 45 -13.89 -5.79 4.05
C LEU A 45 -14.88 -6.96 3.94
N LEU A 46 -14.67 -8.02 4.72
CA LEU A 46 -15.56 -9.18 4.72
C LEU A 46 -16.93 -8.87 5.33
N SER A 47 -16.97 -8.06 6.40
CA SER A 47 -18.22 -7.66 7.03
C SER A 47 -19.04 -6.68 6.18
N ASN A 48 -18.37 -5.94 5.29
CA ASN A 48 -18.99 -4.94 4.41
C ASN A 48 -18.92 -5.34 2.93
N ASP A 49 -19.00 -6.64 2.61
CA ASP A 49 -18.91 -7.13 1.22
C ASP A 49 -20.02 -6.50 0.35
N PRO A 50 -19.64 -5.67 -0.64
CA PRO A 50 -20.52 -5.05 -1.63
C PRO A 50 -21.59 -5.97 -2.25
N ARG A 51 -21.22 -7.24 -2.44
CA ARG A 51 -22.03 -8.22 -3.17
C ARG A 51 -23.17 -8.79 -2.34
N ARG A 52 -23.12 -8.62 -1.02
CA ARG A 52 -24.13 -9.11 -0.08
C ARG A 52 -25.17 -8.04 0.27
N LEU A 53 -25.01 -6.83 -0.23
CA LEU A 53 -25.83 -5.67 0.12
C LEU A 53 -26.90 -5.39 -0.94
N ARG A 54 -28.10 -5.04 -0.50
CA ARG A 54 -29.21 -4.64 -1.37
C ARG A 54 -29.10 -3.15 -1.72
N ARG A 55 -29.56 -2.78 -2.92
CA ARG A 55 -29.58 -1.37 -3.34
C ARG A 55 -30.48 -0.56 -2.40
N GLY A 56 -30.00 0.60 -1.97
CA GLY A 56 -30.72 1.50 -1.05
C GLY A 56 -30.60 1.10 0.43
N GLU A 57 -29.92 -0.01 0.73
CA GLU A 57 -29.69 -0.44 2.10
C GLU A 57 -28.74 0.53 2.81
N GLN A 58 -29.18 1.05 3.95
CA GLN A 58 -28.35 1.89 4.80
C GLN A 58 -27.47 1.00 5.68
N ARG A 59 -26.17 1.25 5.68
CA ARG A 59 -25.19 0.52 6.48
C ARG A 59 -24.33 1.49 7.27
N THR A 60 -23.95 1.05 8.47
CA THR A 60 -22.99 1.75 9.31
C THR A 60 -21.74 0.88 9.43
N ALA A 61 -20.65 1.31 8.80
CA ALA A 61 -19.35 0.70 8.97
C ALA A 61 -18.66 1.31 10.19
N GLN A 62 -18.19 0.46 11.10
CA GLN A 62 -17.36 0.88 12.23
C GLN A 62 -15.90 0.67 11.85
N ILE A 63 -15.19 1.75 11.56
CA ILE A 63 -13.78 1.69 11.19
C ILE A 63 -12.96 1.90 12.47
N PRO A 64 -12.15 0.91 12.91
CA PRO A 64 -11.30 1.06 14.07
C PRO A 64 -10.35 2.25 13.93
N VAL A 65 -10.11 2.98 15.02
CA VAL A 65 -9.18 4.10 15.06
C VAL A 65 -7.77 3.67 14.67
N ALA A 66 -7.33 2.50 15.14
CA ALA A 66 -6.04 1.92 14.79
C ALA A 66 -5.87 1.74 13.27
N LEU A 67 -6.92 1.36 12.56
CA LEU A 67 -6.89 1.19 11.11
C LEU A 67 -6.79 2.53 10.38
N ILE A 68 -7.49 3.57 10.85
CA ILE A 68 -7.41 4.93 10.29
C ILE A 68 -6.01 5.52 10.54
N ASP A 69 -5.50 5.35 11.75
CA ASP A 69 -4.16 5.77 12.15
C ASP A 69 -3.07 5.12 11.29
N GLU A 70 -3.13 3.80 11.11
CA GLU A 70 -2.17 3.07 10.29
C GLU A 70 -2.25 3.47 8.81
N ALA A 71 -3.47 3.60 8.25
CA ALA A 71 -3.68 4.06 6.89
C ALA A 71 -3.15 5.49 6.68
N PHE A 72 -3.38 6.38 7.66
CA PHE A 72 -2.90 7.75 7.59
C PHE A 72 -1.38 7.83 7.68
N ASN A 73 -0.74 7.09 8.60
CA ASN A 73 0.71 7.02 8.71
C ASN A 73 1.36 6.45 7.43
N HIS A 74 0.74 5.44 6.82
CA HIS A 74 1.21 4.86 5.58
C HIS A 74 1.16 5.86 4.42
N LEU A 75 0.03 6.56 4.24
CA LEU A 75 -0.12 7.61 3.22
C LEU A 75 0.86 8.78 3.46
N ALA A 76 0.96 9.24 4.70
CA ALA A 76 1.90 10.27 5.14
C ALA A 76 3.35 9.91 4.77
N THR A 77 3.74 8.66 5.02
CA THR A 77 5.08 8.17 4.70
C THR A 77 5.31 8.13 3.20
N ARG A 78 4.36 7.56 2.45
CA ARG A 78 4.56 7.28 1.03
C ARG A 78 4.47 8.51 0.15
N SER A 79 3.51 9.40 0.41
CA SER A 79 3.23 10.55 -0.46
C SER A 79 4.03 11.79 -0.06
N LEU A 80 4.38 11.93 1.21
CA LEU A 80 4.93 13.17 1.76
C LEU A 80 6.22 12.97 2.57
N HIS A 81 6.77 11.75 2.61
CA HIS A 81 7.98 11.40 3.38
C HIS A 81 7.90 11.80 4.87
N GLY A 82 6.68 11.86 5.42
CA GLY A 82 6.40 12.26 6.80
C GLY A 82 5.93 11.11 7.69
N ARG A 83 5.44 11.47 8.88
CA ARG A 83 4.78 10.57 9.84
C ARG A 83 3.43 11.12 10.21
N GLY A 84 2.43 10.25 10.18
CA GLY A 84 1.04 10.58 10.50
C GLY A 84 0.61 9.86 11.77
N ALA A 85 -0.28 10.48 12.54
CA ALA A 85 -1.01 9.83 13.60
C ALA A 85 -2.46 10.32 13.61
N PHE A 86 -3.39 9.41 13.90
CA PHE A 86 -4.79 9.71 14.12
C PHE A 86 -5.21 9.20 15.49
N ALA A 87 -5.93 10.02 16.25
CA ALA A 87 -6.46 9.67 17.55
C ALA A 87 -7.89 10.21 17.70
N LEU A 88 -8.68 9.54 18.54
CA LEU A 88 -9.91 10.13 19.07
C LEU A 88 -9.61 10.74 20.43
N VAL A 89 -9.95 12.01 20.59
CA VAL A 89 -9.87 12.76 21.85
C VAL A 89 -11.25 13.32 22.11
N ASP A 90 -11.89 12.84 23.18
CA ASP A 90 -13.33 13.05 23.41
C ASP A 90 -14.12 12.67 22.14
N GLU A 91 -15.05 13.49 21.68
CA GLU A 91 -15.80 13.26 20.43
C GLU A 91 -15.16 13.93 19.19
N ALA A 92 -13.84 14.08 19.21
CA ALA A 92 -13.09 14.70 18.13
C ALA A 92 -12.08 13.73 17.50
N GLY A 93 -11.98 13.75 16.18
CA GLY A 93 -10.90 13.14 15.44
C GLY A 93 -9.72 14.10 15.31
N GLU A 94 -8.57 13.72 15.84
CA GLU A 94 -7.33 14.50 15.76
C GLU A 94 -6.35 13.85 14.80
N PHE A 95 -5.95 14.59 13.75
CA PHE A 95 -4.87 14.24 12.84
C PHE A 95 -3.61 15.03 13.21
N ARG A 96 -2.50 14.32 13.40
CA ARG A 96 -1.17 14.89 13.64
C ARG A 96 -0.23 14.42 12.54
N PHE A 97 0.54 15.32 11.97
CA PHE A 97 1.44 15.01 10.88
C PHE A 97 2.76 15.76 11.02
N SER A 98 3.87 15.08 10.75
CA SER A 98 5.21 15.63 10.88
C SER A 98 6.02 15.33 9.63
N VAL A 99 6.57 16.37 9.00
CA VAL A 99 7.49 16.23 7.86
C VAL A 99 8.86 16.77 8.23
N PRO A 100 9.94 15.99 8.11
CA PRO A 100 11.28 16.53 8.24
C PRO A 100 11.58 17.47 7.07
N VAL A 101 12.03 18.69 7.37
CA VAL A 101 12.43 19.70 6.39
C VAL A 101 13.93 19.91 6.51
N GLN A 102 14.65 19.73 5.41
CA GLN A 102 16.07 20.08 5.32
C GLN A 102 16.18 21.50 4.78
N ILE A 103 16.80 22.40 5.56
CA ILE A 103 17.00 23.79 5.15
C ILE A 103 18.50 24.03 4.95
N PRO A 104 18.94 24.38 3.73
CA PRO A 104 20.33 24.71 3.48
C PRO A 104 20.82 25.83 4.42
N GLY A 105 21.95 25.61 5.09
CA GLY A 105 22.61 26.61 5.96
C GLY A 105 22.12 26.65 7.41
N LEU A 106 21.08 25.89 7.78
CA LEU A 106 20.64 25.74 9.18
C LEU A 106 21.10 24.40 9.74
N SER A 107 21.79 24.42 10.88
CA SER A 107 22.15 23.22 11.61
C SER A 107 20.99 22.73 12.48
N GLY A 108 20.76 21.42 12.46
CA GLY A 108 19.71 20.74 13.23
C GLY A 108 18.47 20.41 12.41
N ALA A 109 17.81 19.31 12.79
CA ALA A 109 16.56 18.89 12.16
C ALA A 109 15.47 19.95 12.39
N ARG A 110 14.66 20.17 11.36
CA ARG A 110 13.45 21.00 11.43
C ARG A 110 12.26 20.17 10.96
N TYR A 111 11.11 20.43 11.56
CA TYR A 111 9.91 19.69 11.29
C TYR A 111 8.76 20.63 11.00
N LEU A 112 8.06 20.33 9.92
CA LEU A 112 6.77 20.92 9.62
C LEU A 112 5.71 20.06 10.33
N ASN A 113 5.19 20.57 11.45
CA ASN A 113 4.17 19.86 12.23
C ASN A 113 2.79 20.42 11.91
N LEU A 114 1.87 19.57 11.48
CA LEU A 114 0.49 19.91 11.18
C LEU A 114 -0.41 19.18 12.17
N ARG A 115 -1.34 19.92 12.77
CA ARG A 115 -2.38 19.38 13.65
C ARG A 115 -3.74 19.86 13.16
N ALA A 116 -4.68 18.95 12.96
CA ALA A 116 -6.05 19.27 12.59
C ALA A 116 -7.02 18.46 13.46
N VAL A 117 -7.96 19.14 14.10
CA VAL A 117 -9.00 18.55 14.96
C VAL A 117 -10.34 18.72 14.28
N PHE A 118 -11.11 17.64 14.24
CA PHE A 118 -12.41 17.59 13.60
C PHE A 118 -13.49 17.09 14.56
N HIS A 119 -14.66 17.72 14.53
CA HIS A 119 -15.86 17.23 15.21
C HIS A 119 -16.86 16.70 14.20
N ALA A 120 -17.67 15.73 14.61
CA ALA A 120 -18.81 15.27 13.83
C ALA A 120 -19.89 16.36 13.81
N GLU A 121 -20.35 16.75 12.62
CA GLU A 121 -21.52 17.63 12.52
C GLU A 121 -22.79 16.79 12.75
N GLY A 122 -23.48 17.05 13.86
CA GLY A 122 -24.68 16.31 14.26
C GLY A 122 -25.69 16.18 13.12
N GLY A 123 -25.85 14.97 12.59
CA GLY A 123 -26.84 14.63 11.55
C GLY A 123 -26.40 14.83 10.09
N ARG A 124 -25.17 15.27 9.81
CA ARG A 124 -24.62 15.33 8.45
C ARG A 124 -23.42 14.40 8.28
N GLY A 125 -23.20 13.89 7.07
CA GLY A 125 -22.09 12.99 6.73
C GLY A 125 -20.75 13.69 6.63
N GLN A 126 -20.52 14.75 7.40
CA GLN A 126 -19.38 15.64 7.27
C GLN A 126 -18.76 15.91 8.64
N ALA A 127 -17.43 15.88 8.65
CA ALA A 127 -16.64 16.34 9.77
C ALA A 127 -16.36 17.84 9.59
N GLN A 128 -16.60 18.63 10.63
CA GLN A 128 -16.24 20.06 10.64
C GLN A 128 -14.88 20.24 11.28
N LEU A 129 -14.08 21.12 10.69
CA LEU A 129 -12.80 21.51 11.26
C LEU A 129 -13.04 22.35 12.52
N ALA A 130 -12.59 21.85 13.66
CA ALA A 130 -12.60 22.55 14.93
C ALA A 130 -11.42 23.52 15.02
N SER A 131 -10.22 23.03 14.71
CA SER A 131 -8.99 23.81 14.71
C SER A 131 -7.96 23.17 13.78
N ALA A 132 -7.09 24.00 13.21
CA ALA A 132 -5.92 23.56 12.48
C ALA A 132 -4.73 24.45 12.86
N SER A 133 -3.53 23.87 12.89
CA SER A 133 -2.29 24.60 13.18
C SER A 133 -1.11 24.00 12.42
N LEU A 134 -0.15 24.87 12.12
CA LEU A 134 1.16 24.55 11.57
C LEU A 134 2.23 25.02 12.56
N GLY A 135 2.86 24.08 13.27
CA GLY A 135 3.67 24.38 14.45
C GLY A 135 2.83 25.16 15.47
N SER A 136 3.31 26.33 15.88
CA SER A 136 2.56 27.26 16.74
C SER A 136 1.59 28.16 15.99
N LEU A 137 1.57 28.16 14.65
CA LEU A 137 0.75 29.06 13.85
C LEU A 137 -0.67 28.49 13.64
N PRO A 138 -1.73 29.14 14.12
CA PRO A 138 -3.09 28.71 13.82
C PRO A 138 -3.40 28.92 12.33
N ILE A 139 -4.00 27.92 11.70
CA ILE A 139 -4.48 28.00 10.32
C ILE A 139 -5.96 28.40 10.36
N PRO A 140 -6.35 29.56 9.78
CA PRO A 140 -7.74 29.95 9.71
C PRO A 140 -8.59 28.91 8.98
N PRO A 141 -9.82 28.60 9.43
CA PRO A 141 -10.65 27.55 8.82
C PRO A 141 -10.87 27.71 7.30
N ARG A 142 -11.04 28.95 6.82
CA ARG A 142 -11.18 29.24 5.38
C ARG A 142 -9.94 28.89 4.58
N LEU A 143 -8.75 29.13 5.16
CA LEU A 143 -7.49 28.78 4.51
C LEU A 143 -7.32 27.27 4.47
N PHE A 144 -7.65 26.57 5.56
CA PHE A 144 -7.62 25.11 5.61
C PHE A 144 -8.55 24.48 4.57
N GLU A 145 -9.79 24.99 4.44
CA GLU A 145 -10.75 24.52 3.45
C GLU A 145 -10.24 24.74 2.02
N TRP A 146 -9.71 25.93 1.73
CA TRP A 146 -9.11 26.25 0.44
C TRP A 146 -7.93 25.34 0.09
N LEU A 147 -7.02 25.10 1.06
CA LEU A 147 -5.89 24.18 0.89
C LEU A 147 -6.37 22.75 0.63
N SER A 148 -7.37 22.29 1.40
CA SER A 148 -7.93 20.95 1.28
C SER A 148 -8.53 20.72 -0.12
N VAL A 149 -9.34 21.65 -0.61
CA VAL A 149 -9.93 21.58 -1.96
C VAL A 149 -8.86 21.63 -3.04
N SER A 150 -7.85 22.48 -2.86
CA SER A 150 -6.73 22.60 -3.81
C SER A 150 -5.93 21.31 -3.91
N VAL A 151 -5.58 20.69 -2.78
CA VAL A 151 -4.86 19.41 -2.74
C VAL A 151 -5.66 18.30 -3.42
N ILE A 152 -6.96 18.21 -3.14
CA ILE A 152 -7.85 17.20 -3.76
C ILE A 152 -7.92 17.38 -5.28
N LYS A 153 -8.00 18.63 -5.76
CA LYS A 153 -8.02 18.92 -7.20
C LYS A 153 -6.68 18.60 -7.87
N ILE A 154 -5.56 18.99 -7.26
CA ILE A 154 -4.21 18.71 -7.76
C ILE A 154 -3.96 17.20 -7.81
N ALA A 155 -4.49 16.45 -6.83
CA ALA A 155 -4.44 14.99 -6.83
C ALA A 155 -5.35 14.32 -7.88
N GLY A 156 -6.15 15.09 -8.63
CA GLY A 156 -7.10 14.56 -9.60
C GLY A 156 -8.32 13.86 -8.98
N LEU A 157 -8.57 14.08 -7.68
CA LEU A 157 -9.60 13.41 -6.89
C LEU A 157 -10.88 14.25 -6.70
N GLY A 158 -11.00 15.37 -7.40
CA GLY A 158 -12.09 16.35 -7.22
C GLY A 158 -13.48 15.77 -7.41
N GLU A 159 -13.72 15.08 -8.53
CA GLU A 159 -15.02 14.50 -8.83
C GLU A 159 -15.36 13.36 -7.86
N GLN A 160 -14.39 12.48 -7.60
CA GLN A 160 -14.60 11.34 -6.72
C GLN A 160 -14.85 11.80 -5.28
N TRP A 161 -14.17 12.85 -4.81
CA TRP A 161 -14.43 13.46 -3.50
C TRP A 161 -15.84 14.02 -3.36
N GLN A 162 -16.33 14.72 -4.39
CA GLN A 162 -17.71 15.23 -4.38
C GLN A 162 -18.74 14.09 -4.37
N LEU A 163 -18.49 13.01 -5.11
CA LEU A 163 -19.35 11.83 -5.11
C LEU A 163 -19.32 11.09 -3.77
N LEU A 164 -18.15 10.98 -3.14
CA LEU A 164 -17.97 10.39 -1.81
C LEU A 164 -18.75 11.18 -0.74
N ARG A 165 -18.65 12.53 -0.75
CA ARG A 165 -19.42 13.41 0.14
C ARG A 165 -20.93 13.26 -0.01
N LYS A 166 -21.43 12.92 -1.21
CA LYS A 166 -22.87 12.69 -1.45
C LYS A 166 -23.35 11.32 -0.97
N ALA A 167 -22.46 10.32 -0.95
CA ALA A 167 -22.79 8.95 -0.53
C ALA A 167 -22.90 8.82 1.01
N PHE A 168 -22.14 9.64 1.75
CA PHE A 168 -22.15 9.62 3.20
C PHE A 168 -23.30 10.42 3.80
N ARG A 169 -24.02 9.78 4.72
CA ARG A 169 -25.16 10.37 5.42
C ARG A 169 -24.81 10.86 6.79
N ARG A 170 -23.97 10.12 7.51
CA ARG A 170 -23.60 10.43 8.89
C ARG A 170 -22.18 9.93 9.19
N LEU A 171 -21.43 10.76 9.91
CA LEU A 171 -20.12 10.43 10.45
C LEU A 171 -20.19 10.72 11.95
N ASP A 172 -19.87 9.73 12.78
CA ASP A 172 -19.79 9.92 14.23
C ASP A 172 -18.44 9.38 14.73
N PHE A 173 -17.81 10.14 15.62
CA PHE A 173 -16.67 9.68 16.40
C PHE A 173 -17.21 8.95 17.63
N VAL A 174 -16.83 7.68 17.84
CA VAL A 174 -17.38 6.83 18.91
C VAL A 174 -16.23 6.35 19.81
N PRO A 175 -15.80 7.16 20.80
CA PRO A 175 -14.61 6.88 21.61
C PRO A 175 -14.73 5.60 22.43
N ALA A 176 -15.94 5.33 22.96
CA ALA A 176 -16.24 4.12 23.73
C ALA A 176 -16.01 2.82 22.96
N ARG A 177 -15.98 2.87 21.62
CA ARG A 177 -15.72 1.73 20.74
C ARG A 177 -14.36 1.83 20.04
N SER A 178 -13.58 2.87 20.33
CA SER A 178 -12.36 3.23 19.61
C SER A 178 -12.54 3.14 18.09
N ALA A 179 -13.65 3.69 17.59
CA ALA A 179 -14.04 3.56 16.20
C ALA A 179 -14.67 4.86 15.67
N VAL A 180 -14.56 5.04 14.36
CA VAL A 180 -15.30 6.05 13.61
C VAL A 180 -16.42 5.36 12.86
N ALA A 181 -17.65 5.75 13.14
CA ALA A 181 -18.85 5.18 12.54
C ALA A 181 -19.22 5.97 11.28
N PHE A 182 -19.21 5.29 10.13
CA PHE A 182 -19.59 5.85 8.84
C PHE A 182 -20.89 5.23 8.38
N THR A 183 -21.94 6.06 8.26
CA THR A 183 -23.22 5.62 7.73
C THR A 183 -23.36 6.05 6.27
N TYR A 184 -23.57 5.08 5.40
CA TYR A 184 -23.70 5.26 3.97
C TYR A 184 -24.92 4.51 3.41
N VAL A 185 -25.39 4.94 2.25
CA VAL A 185 -26.42 4.22 1.48
C VAL A 185 -25.73 3.42 0.39
N TRP A 186 -25.98 2.11 0.38
CA TRP A 186 -25.39 1.24 -0.63
C TRP A 186 -26.06 1.43 -2.00
N GLU A 187 -25.25 1.73 -3.01
CA GLU A 187 -25.67 1.81 -4.41
C GLU A 187 -24.69 1.05 -5.29
N ARG A 188 -25.15 0.41 -6.37
CA ARG A 188 -24.27 -0.27 -7.33
C ARG A 188 -23.17 0.65 -7.89
N GLY A 189 -23.48 1.93 -8.03
CA GLY A 189 -22.51 2.94 -8.46
C GLY A 189 -21.32 3.09 -7.49
N LEU A 190 -21.44 2.74 -6.21
CA LEU A 190 -20.35 2.87 -5.24
C LEU A 190 -19.21 1.89 -5.53
N LEU A 191 -19.52 0.67 -5.98
CA LEU A 191 -18.51 -0.31 -6.37
C LEU A 191 -17.75 0.13 -7.62
N GLU A 192 -18.47 0.59 -8.66
CA GLU A 192 -17.83 1.09 -9.89
C GLU A 192 -16.98 2.33 -9.60
N ARG A 193 -17.44 3.23 -8.71
CA ARG A 193 -16.66 4.39 -8.24
C ARG A 193 -15.40 3.96 -7.48
N GLY A 194 -15.50 2.94 -6.63
CA GLY A 194 -14.34 2.39 -5.92
C GLY A 194 -13.29 1.81 -6.87
N ARG A 195 -13.72 1.12 -7.92
CA ARG A 195 -12.83 0.65 -8.99
C ARG A 195 -12.18 1.79 -9.76
N ALA A 196 -12.95 2.81 -10.14
CA ALA A 196 -12.45 3.98 -10.86
C ALA A 196 -11.49 4.85 -10.01
N LEU A 197 -11.60 4.80 -8.69
CA LEU A 197 -10.62 5.38 -7.76
C LEU A 197 -9.32 4.57 -7.71
N ALA A 198 -9.41 3.24 -7.79
CA ALA A 198 -8.25 2.34 -7.72
C ALA A 198 -7.48 2.26 -9.05
N PHE A 199 -8.20 2.32 -10.18
CA PHE A 199 -7.63 2.11 -11.51
C PHE A 199 -8.21 3.11 -12.52
N THR A 200 -7.31 3.75 -13.27
CA THR A 200 -7.67 4.64 -14.38
C THR A 200 -8.04 3.84 -15.65
N PRO A 201 -8.69 4.45 -16.64
CA PRO A 201 -8.91 3.81 -17.94
C PRO A 201 -7.61 3.35 -18.63
N ALA A 202 -6.53 4.10 -18.45
CA ALA A 202 -5.21 3.73 -18.97
C ALA A 202 -4.63 2.50 -18.24
N ASP A 203 -4.89 2.34 -16.94
CA ASP A 203 -4.48 1.15 -16.20
C ASP A 203 -5.21 -0.09 -16.71
N LYS A 204 -6.50 0.02 -17.03
CA LYS A 204 -7.25 -1.07 -17.66
C LYS A 204 -6.58 -1.54 -18.96
N GLN A 205 -6.20 -0.62 -19.84
CA GLN A 205 -5.53 -0.95 -21.09
C GLN A 205 -4.19 -1.67 -20.86
N ARG A 206 -3.39 -1.20 -19.89
CA ARG A 206 -2.11 -1.84 -19.53
C ARG A 206 -2.30 -3.23 -18.93
N VAL A 207 -3.30 -3.42 -18.08
CA VAL A 207 -3.61 -4.72 -17.48
C VAL A 207 -4.11 -5.71 -18.55
N GLU A 208 -4.93 -5.26 -19.47
CA GLU A 208 -5.36 -6.08 -20.61
C GLU A 208 -4.17 -6.48 -21.50
N ALA A 209 -3.28 -5.53 -21.83
CA ALA A 209 -2.08 -5.82 -22.61
C ALA A 209 -1.17 -6.83 -21.91
N ALA A 210 -0.95 -6.66 -20.60
CA ALA A 210 -0.18 -7.61 -19.78
C ALA A 210 -0.84 -9.00 -19.70
N GLN A 211 -2.16 -9.08 -19.58
CA GLN A 211 -2.92 -10.33 -19.60
C GLN A 211 -2.72 -11.07 -20.93
N ARG A 212 -2.80 -10.36 -22.05
CA ARG A 212 -2.55 -10.90 -23.39
C ARG A 212 -1.11 -11.37 -23.54
N ALA A 213 -0.14 -10.57 -23.10
CA ALA A 213 1.27 -10.92 -23.13
C ALA A 213 1.57 -12.19 -22.33
N LEU A 214 1.03 -12.31 -21.11
CA LEU A 214 1.17 -13.51 -20.29
C LEU A 214 0.53 -14.72 -20.98
N ALA A 215 -0.68 -14.56 -21.54
CA ALA A 215 -1.35 -15.64 -22.25
C ALA A 215 -0.52 -16.15 -23.45
N SER A 216 0.00 -15.23 -24.28
CA SER A 216 0.87 -15.55 -25.41
C SER A 216 2.19 -16.21 -24.98
N LEU A 217 2.82 -15.71 -23.92
CA LEU A 217 4.07 -16.26 -23.39
C LEU A 217 3.89 -17.70 -22.91
N LEU A 218 2.85 -17.98 -22.13
CA LEU A 218 2.61 -19.32 -21.57
C LEU A 218 2.09 -20.33 -22.60
N MET A 219 1.64 -19.89 -23.78
CA MET A 219 1.25 -20.79 -24.86
C MET A 219 2.45 -21.56 -25.46
N ASN A 220 3.66 -21.00 -25.36
CA ASN A 220 4.88 -21.59 -25.88
C ASN A 220 5.38 -22.80 -25.08
N TYR A 221 4.87 -22.98 -23.86
CA TYR A 221 5.25 -24.08 -22.98
C TYR A 221 4.27 -25.26 -23.10
N PRO A 222 4.74 -26.51 -22.97
CA PRO A 222 3.85 -27.67 -23.00
C PRO A 222 2.82 -27.63 -21.86
N VAL A 223 1.69 -28.30 -22.06
CA VAL A 223 0.66 -28.42 -21.02
C VAL A 223 1.27 -29.08 -19.78
N ASN A 224 0.95 -28.56 -18.59
CA ASN A 224 1.48 -29.01 -17.30
C ASN A 224 3.00 -28.83 -17.09
N ALA A 225 3.65 -28.00 -17.91
CA ALA A 225 5.04 -27.63 -17.67
C ALA A 225 5.24 -27.01 -16.28
N ARG A 226 6.39 -27.33 -15.68
CA ARG A 226 6.98 -26.56 -14.59
C ARG A 226 7.94 -25.57 -15.22
N VAL A 227 7.72 -24.29 -14.97
CA VAL A 227 8.46 -23.21 -15.65
C VAL A 227 9.10 -22.33 -14.58
N PRO A 228 10.42 -22.09 -14.63
CA PRO A 228 11.06 -21.16 -13.71
C PRO A 228 10.45 -19.77 -13.83
N LEU A 229 10.13 -19.14 -12.71
CA LEU A 229 9.62 -17.79 -12.65
C LEU A 229 10.60 -16.81 -13.32
N SER A 230 11.91 -17.08 -13.19
CA SER A 230 12.97 -16.28 -13.82
C SER A 230 12.96 -16.29 -15.35
N GLU A 231 12.30 -17.27 -15.99
CA GLU A 231 12.11 -17.28 -17.45
C GLU A 231 10.88 -16.46 -17.88
N VAL A 232 9.84 -16.41 -17.04
CA VAL A 232 8.58 -15.71 -17.34
C VAL A 232 8.69 -14.22 -17.06
N LEU A 233 9.41 -13.85 -16.00
CA LEU A 233 9.44 -12.49 -15.46
C LEU A 233 10.08 -11.48 -16.44
N PRO A 234 11.27 -11.71 -17.03
CA PRO A 234 11.89 -10.74 -17.94
C PRO A 234 11.04 -10.39 -19.17
N PRO A 235 10.56 -11.35 -19.99
CA PRO A 235 9.77 -11.00 -21.17
C PRO A 235 8.42 -10.36 -20.81
N LEU A 236 7.82 -10.70 -19.67
CA LEU A 236 6.59 -10.08 -19.21
C LEU A 236 6.79 -8.62 -18.77
N LEU A 237 7.92 -8.29 -18.14
CA LEU A 237 8.23 -6.94 -17.65
C LEU A 237 8.93 -6.04 -18.67
N ALA A 238 9.57 -6.61 -19.68
CA ALA A 238 10.12 -5.87 -20.81
C ALA A 238 8.99 -5.18 -21.61
N GLY A 239 7.85 -5.84 -21.79
CA GLY A 239 6.75 -5.28 -22.58
C GLY A 239 7.15 -5.05 -24.05
N PRO A 240 6.34 -4.29 -24.82
CA PRO A 240 6.70 -3.90 -26.18
C PRO A 240 7.91 -2.97 -26.20
N ALA A 241 8.82 -3.17 -27.15
CA ALA A 241 10.01 -2.32 -27.30
C ALA A 241 9.62 -0.85 -27.46
N GLY A 242 10.20 0.02 -26.62
CA GLY A 242 9.93 1.47 -26.62
C GLY A 242 8.80 1.91 -25.70
N GLU A 243 8.11 0.99 -25.01
CA GLU A 243 7.02 1.32 -24.08
C GLU A 243 7.29 0.97 -22.62
N GLU A 244 8.52 0.57 -22.27
CA GLU A 244 9.01 0.10 -20.96
C GLU A 244 8.80 1.09 -19.79
N THR A 245 7.54 1.34 -19.45
CA THR A 245 7.15 2.29 -18.41
C THR A 245 6.93 1.56 -17.10
N LEU A 246 7.14 2.29 -15.99
CA LEU A 246 6.81 1.81 -14.65
C LEU A 246 5.37 1.27 -14.63
N GLN A 247 4.40 2.02 -15.18
CA GLN A 247 2.97 1.65 -15.13
C GLN A 247 2.67 0.33 -15.85
N GLN A 248 3.33 0.04 -16.97
CA GLN A 248 3.17 -1.26 -17.65
C GLN A 248 3.71 -2.40 -16.80
N ARG A 249 4.88 -2.22 -16.18
CA ARG A 249 5.45 -3.21 -15.27
C ARG A 249 4.58 -3.44 -14.02
N ARG A 250 3.93 -2.39 -13.48
CA ARG A 250 2.94 -2.56 -12.39
C ARG A 250 1.77 -3.44 -12.82
N ALA A 251 1.27 -3.24 -14.03
CA ALA A 251 0.18 -4.02 -14.59
C ALA A 251 0.60 -5.48 -14.83
N ALA A 252 1.80 -5.71 -15.37
CA ALA A 252 2.38 -7.04 -15.53
C ALA A 252 2.49 -7.81 -14.22
N LEU A 253 3.03 -7.20 -13.16
CA LEU A 253 3.09 -7.84 -11.84
C LEU A 253 1.71 -8.10 -11.24
N LEU A 254 0.74 -7.20 -11.45
CA LEU A 254 -0.64 -7.42 -11.00
C LEU A 254 -1.27 -8.65 -11.68
N VAL A 255 -1.10 -8.77 -13.00
CA VAL A 255 -1.57 -9.90 -13.80
C VAL A 255 -0.90 -11.19 -13.34
N LEU A 256 0.42 -11.18 -13.14
CA LEU A 256 1.17 -12.34 -12.67
C LEU A 256 0.73 -12.77 -11.27
N ALA A 257 0.54 -11.83 -10.34
CA ALA A 257 0.02 -12.12 -9.00
C ALA A 257 -1.40 -12.69 -9.04
N ALA A 258 -2.28 -12.16 -9.90
CA ALA A 258 -3.64 -12.71 -10.09
C ALA A 258 -3.59 -14.14 -10.68
N TYR A 259 -2.71 -14.37 -11.64
CA TYR A 259 -2.48 -15.68 -12.24
C TYR A 259 -2.01 -16.70 -11.20
N GLU A 260 -0.96 -16.38 -10.44
CA GLU A 260 -0.38 -17.25 -9.39
C GLU A 260 -1.35 -17.53 -8.24
N SER A 261 -2.13 -16.53 -7.83
CA SER A 261 -3.15 -16.67 -6.77
C SER A 261 -4.44 -17.35 -7.22
N GLY A 262 -4.56 -17.69 -8.52
CA GLY A 262 -5.77 -18.25 -9.11
C GLY A 262 -6.97 -17.30 -9.04
N LYS A 263 -6.75 -16.00 -8.81
CA LYS A 263 -7.82 -15.01 -8.70
C LYS A 263 -8.16 -14.43 -10.07
N SER A 264 -9.44 -14.14 -10.25
CA SER A 264 -9.92 -13.48 -11.45
C SER A 264 -9.74 -11.97 -11.34
N LEU A 265 -9.40 -11.34 -12.47
CA LEU A 265 -9.30 -9.89 -12.58
C LEU A 265 -10.68 -9.21 -12.72
N ASP A 266 -11.75 -9.99 -12.94
CA ASP A 266 -13.14 -9.50 -13.11
C ASP A 266 -13.65 -8.66 -11.94
N ALA A 267 -13.17 -8.93 -10.73
CA ALA A 267 -13.52 -8.20 -9.53
C ALA A 267 -13.16 -6.71 -9.62
N PHE A 268 -12.10 -6.39 -10.37
CA PHE A 268 -11.61 -5.02 -10.59
C PHE A 268 -11.89 -4.53 -12.01
N PHE A 269 -11.85 -5.43 -12.99
CA PHE A 269 -12.04 -5.14 -14.41
C PHE A 269 -13.12 -6.07 -14.97
N PRO A 270 -14.41 -5.68 -14.96
CA PRO A 270 -15.51 -6.58 -15.36
C PRO A 270 -15.33 -7.22 -16.74
N GLN A 271 -14.70 -6.54 -17.69
CA GLN A 271 -14.43 -7.07 -19.04
C GLN A 271 -13.32 -8.12 -19.08
N ALA A 272 -12.59 -8.33 -17.98
CA ALA A 272 -11.53 -9.33 -17.91
C ALA A 272 -12.03 -10.76 -18.14
N SER A 273 -13.34 -11.01 -17.98
CA SER A 273 -13.95 -12.29 -18.36
C SER A 273 -13.82 -12.61 -19.86
N GLU A 274 -13.69 -11.58 -20.70
CA GLU A 274 -13.58 -11.68 -22.17
C GLU A 274 -12.12 -11.70 -22.66
N TRP A 275 -11.15 -11.43 -21.78
CA TRP A 275 -9.74 -11.42 -22.13
C TRP A 275 -9.19 -12.84 -22.31
N PRO A 276 -8.11 -13.01 -23.10
CA PRO A 276 -7.42 -14.29 -23.20
C PRO A 276 -6.99 -14.81 -21.83
N ARG A 277 -7.25 -16.09 -21.58
CA ARG A 277 -6.87 -16.76 -20.33
C ARG A 277 -5.50 -17.44 -20.52
N PRO A 278 -4.49 -17.09 -19.71
CA PRO A 278 -3.22 -17.80 -19.75
C PRO A 278 -3.40 -19.28 -19.42
N ARG A 279 -2.59 -20.12 -20.06
CA ARG A 279 -2.55 -21.55 -19.77
C ARG A 279 -2.14 -21.76 -18.32
N ARG A 280 -2.81 -22.68 -17.61
CA ARG A 280 -2.47 -23.03 -16.23
C ARG A 280 -1.23 -23.94 -16.24
N LEU A 281 -0.09 -23.33 -15.92
CA LEU A 281 1.21 -23.95 -15.70
C LEU A 281 1.64 -23.76 -14.25
N LYS A 282 2.61 -24.56 -13.79
CA LYS A 282 3.22 -24.39 -12.47
C LYS A 282 4.46 -23.52 -12.62
N LEU A 283 4.39 -22.26 -12.21
CA LEU A 283 5.59 -21.45 -12.11
C LEU A 283 6.32 -21.81 -10.82
N GLU A 284 7.64 -21.95 -10.88
CA GLU A 284 8.45 -22.34 -9.73
C GLU A 284 9.58 -21.32 -9.51
N LEU A 285 9.92 -21.08 -8.26
CA LEU A 285 11.07 -20.26 -7.87
C LEU A 285 11.92 -21.12 -6.96
N LEU A 286 13.16 -21.38 -7.34
CA LEU A 286 14.05 -22.34 -6.66
C LEU A 286 13.41 -23.74 -6.56
N GLY A 287 12.67 -24.14 -7.60
CA GLY A 287 11.96 -25.43 -7.68
C GLY A 287 10.68 -25.52 -6.83
N ARG A 288 10.22 -24.40 -6.28
CA ARG A 288 9.06 -24.32 -5.37
C ARG A 288 7.93 -23.47 -5.96
N TYR A 289 6.74 -24.07 -6.08
CA TYR A 289 5.54 -23.39 -6.61
C TYR A 289 5.00 -22.31 -5.65
N ASP A 290 4.94 -22.64 -4.35
CA ASP A 290 4.58 -21.72 -3.28
C ASP A 290 5.50 -20.49 -3.26
N SER A 291 6.81 -20.69 -3.35
CA SER A 291 7.77 -19.58 -3.37
C SER A 291 7.58 -18.64 -4.57
N ALA A 292 7.26 -19.15 -5.77
CA ALA A 292 6.95 -18.31 -6.93
C ALA A 292 5.69 -17.46 -6.71
N GLN A 293 4.67 -18.05 -6.07
CA GLN A 293 3.44 -17.35 -5.71
C GLN A 293 3.70 -16.25 -4.67
N HIS A 294 4.42 -16.56 -3.58
CA HIS A 294 4.81 -15.58 -2.55
C HIS A 294 5.59 -14.40 -3.15
N PHE A 295 6.62 -14.70 -3.94
CA PHE A 295 7.41 -13.68 -4.64
C PHE A 295 6.54 -12.78 -5.51
N SER A 296 5.71 -13.37 -6.40
CA SER A 296 4.93 -12.61 -7.37
C SER A 296 3.88 -11.72 -6.73
N ILE A 297 3.19 -12.24 -5.70
CA ILE A 297 2.18 -11.49 -4.94
C ILE A 297 2.86 -10.35 -4.18
N SER A 298 3.95 -10.63 -3.47
CA SER A 298 4.67 -9.63 -2.68
C SER A 298 5.32 -8.55 -3.55
N ALA A 299 5.84 -8.89 -4.72
CA ALA A 299 6.33 -7.92 -5.70
C ALA A 299 5.21 -6.99 -6.21
N ALA A 300 4.05 -7.55 -6.54
CA ALA A 300 2.89 -6.75 -6.92
C ALA A 300 2.43 -5.83 -5.78
N LEU A 301 2.31 -6.36 -4.56
CA LEU A 301 1.93 -5.56 -3.38
C LEU A 301 2.93 -4.45 -3.10
N ALA A 302 4.24 -4.69 -3.23
CA ALA A 302 5.26 -3.66 -3.00
C ALA A 302 5.14 -2.53 -4.02
N VAL A 303 4.90 -2.84 -5.29
CA VAL A 303 4.75 -1.83 -6.34
C VAL A 303 3.43 -1.05 -6.18
N TRP A 304 2.34 -1.72 -5.81
CA TRP A 304 1.02 -1.10 -5.70
C TRP A 304 0.78 -0.41 -4.36
N ALA A 305 1.07 -1.09 -3.25
CA ALA A 305 0.82 -0.66 -1.87
C ALA A 305 2.09 -0.25 -1.10
N GLY A 306 3.29 -0.52 -1.60
CA GLY A 306 4.55 -0.16 -0.93
C GLY A 306 5.07 -1.26 0.00
N GLU A 307 6.37 -1.22 0.30
CA GLU A 307 7.06 -2.23 1.10
C GLU A 307 6.42 -2.49 2.49
N PRO A 308 6.04 -1.47 3.29
CA PRO A 308 5.43 -1.74 4.59
C PRO A 308 4.14 -2.54 4.51
N ALA A 309 3.31 -2.29 3.49
CA ALA A 309 2.05 -3.00 3.29
C ALA A 309 2.29 -4.43 2.79
N ALA A 310 3.21 -4.62 1.84
CA ALA A 310 3.58 -5.94 1.34
C ALA A 310 4.10 -6.84 2.47
N ASN A 311 5.01 -6.33 3.31
CA ASN A 311 5.55 -7.06 4.46
C ASN A 311 4.47 -7.46 5.47
N ALA A 312 3.61 -6.51 5.84
CA ALA A 312 2.56 -6.76 6.82
C ALA A 312 1.57 -7.82 6.33
N ILE A 313 1.24 -7.80 5.04
CA ILE A 313 0.36 -8.79 4.41
C ILE A 313 1.03 -10.17 4.36
N GLY A 314 2.31 -10.24 3.96
CA GLY A 314 3.08 -11.50 3.94
C GLY A 314 3.14 -12.14 5.33
N VAL A 315 3.55 -11.39 6.35
CA VAL A 315 3.59 -11.92 7.73
C VAL A 315 2.21 -12.28 8.25
N TYR A 316 1.16 -11.50 7.95
CA TYR A 316 -0.20 -11.86 8.30
C TYR A 316 -0.62 -13.20 7.68
N LYS A 317 -0.30 -13.44 6.41
CA LYS A 317 -0.58 -14.71 5.73
C LYS A 317 0.07 -15.87 6.47
N GLU A 318 1.36 -15.78 6.80
CA GLU A 318 2.07 -16.84 7.50
C GLU A 318 1.49 -17.14 8.89
N ILE A 319 1.07 -16.10 9.62
CA ILE A 319 0.37 -16.27 10.91
C ILE A 319 -0.99 -16.97 10.70
N ASP A 320 -1.73 -16.58 9.67
CA ASP A 320 -3.04 -17.14 9.35
C ASP A 320 -2.96 -18.61 8.89
N ASP A 321 -1.93 -18.95 8.11
CA ASP A 321 -1.61 -20.29 7.63
C ASP A 321 -1.18 -21.22 8.78
N SER A 322 -0.47 -20.70 9.78
CA SER A 322 -0.16 -21.41 11.03
C SER A 322 -1.41 -21.83 11.83
N ARG A 323 -2.53 -21.10 11.65
CA ARG A 323 -3.82 -21.39 12.28
C ARG A 323 -4.70 -22.32 11.44
N ARG A 324 -4.47 -22.41 10.13
CA ARG A 324 -5.27 -23.21 9.18
C ARG A 324 -4.64 -24.55 8.78
N GLY A 325 -3.42 -24.81 9.23
CA GLY A 325 -2.84 -26.16 9.23
C GLY A 325 -1.64 -26.37 8.30
N SER A 326 -1.31 -25.43 7.42
CA SER A 326 -0.06 -25.49 6.63
C SER A 326 1.17 -25.13 7.44
N GLY A 327 1.02 -24.30 8.48
CA GLY A 327 2.12 -23.85 9.34
C GLY A 327 2.73 -22.53 8.88
N PHE A 328 3.43 -21.84 9.79
CA PHE A 328 4.25 -20.66 9.49
C PHE A 328 5.57 -21.10 8.83
N SER A 329 5.98 -20.42 7.77
CA SER A 329 7.18 -20.71 6.99
C SER A 329 8.08 -19.49 6.81
N PHE A 330 9.30 -19.57 7.36
CA PHE A 330 10.31 -18.55 7.09
C PHE A 330 10.85 -18.61 5.65
N ALA A 331 10.73 -19.75 4.97
CA ALA A 331 11.06 -19.83 3.55
C ALA A 331 10.06 -19.05 2.69
N ASP A 332 8.77 -19.13 3.03
CA ASP A 332 7.74 -18.33 2.37
C ASP A 332 7.91 -16.83 2.68
N LEU A 333 8.25 -16.49 3.93
CA LEU A 333 8.63 -15.13 4.29
C LEU A 333 9.87 -14.64 3.51
N ALA A 334 10.86 -15.49 3.28
CA ALA A 334 12.03 -15.13 2.47
C ALA A 334 11.67 -14.88 1.00
N ALA A 335 10.76 -15.67 0.43
CA ALA A 335 10.21 -15.44 -0.90
C ALA A 335 9.39 -14.13 -0.97
N ASP A 336 8.59 -13.83 0.06
CA ASP A 336 7.86 -12.57 0.18
C ASP A 336 8.78 -11.36 0.25
N ARG A 337 9.88 -11.47 1.01
CA ARG A 337 10.89 -10.41 1.12
C ARG A 337 11.67 -10.22 -0.19
N ALA A 338 12.02 -11.30 -0.87
CA ALA A 338 12.63 -11.25 -2.21
C ALA A 338 11.71 -10.53 -3.23
N GLY A 339 10.43 -10.91 -3.27
CA GLY A 339 9.43 -10.26 -4.12
C GLY A 339 9.25 -8.79 -3.77
N THR A 340 9.18 -8.47 -2.48
CA THR A 340 9.06 -7.09 -2.00
C THR A 340 10.24 -6.22 -2.45
N ARG A 341 11.48 -6.69 -2.24
CA ARG A 341 12.70 -6.00 -2.70
C ARG A 341 12.72 -5.82 -4.21
N PHE A 342 12.30 -6.83 -4.97
CA PHE A 342 12.17 -6.73 -6.42
C PHE A 342 11.21 -5.59 -6.82
N GLY A 343 10.04 -5.52 -6.18
CA GLY A 343 9.07 -4.45 -6.41
C GLY A 343 9.59 -3.06 -6.04
N GLU A 344 10.36 -2.94 -4.96
CA GLU A 344 11.02 -1.68 -4.60
C GLU A 344 12.02 -1.20 -5.64
N LEU A 345 12.88 -2.11 -6.16
CA LEU A 345 13.81 -1.80 -7.24
C LEU A 345 13.09 -1.31 -8.50
N LEU A 346 11.93 -1.91 -8.78
CA LEU A 346 11.09 -1.53 -9.91
C LEU A 346 10.50 -0.13 -9.74
N LEU A 347 10.01 0.21 -8.54
CA LEU A 347 9.51 1.56 -8.23
C LEU A 347 10.58 2.64 -8.32
N ARG A 348 11.83 2.30 -7.99
CA ARG A 348 12.98 3.23 -8.03
C ARG A 348 13.63 3.34 -9.40
N ASP A 349 13.06 2.67 -10.42
CA ASP A 349 13.64 2.58 -11.77
C ASP A 349 15.13 2.17 -11.73
N SER A 350 15.44 1.13 -10.95
CA SER A 350 16.82 0.70 -10.74
C SER A 350 17.48 0.32 -12.06
N ALA A 351 18.58 1.02 -12.40
CA ALA A 351 19.40 0.72 -13.57
C ALA A 351 19.89 -0.72 -13.59
N ARG A 352 20.14 -1.31 -12.41
CA ARG A 352 20.56 -2.70 -12.28
C ARG A 352 19.44 -3.67 -12.63
N LEU A 353 18.23 -3.43 -12.12
CA LEU A 353 17.07 -4.24 -12.49
C LEU A 353 16.80 -4.12 -14.00
N ASN A 354 16.84 -2.90 -14.54
CA ASN A 354 16.68 -2.66 -15.98
C ASN A 354 17.72 -3.41 -16.81
N ALA A 355 18.98 -3.47 -16.37
CA ALA A 355 20.02 -4.26 -17.03
C ALA A 355 19.75 -5.76 -16.92
N ALA A 356 19.34 -6.24 -15.74
CA ALA A 356 19.07 -7.65 -15.49
C ALA A 356 17.88 -8.16 -16.33
N LEU A 357 16.83 -7.34 -16.51
CA LEU A 357 15.66 -7.67 -17.34
C LEU A 357 15.95 -7.76 -18.85
N ARG A 358 17.09 -7.23 -19.33
CA ARG A 358 17.51 -7.36 -20.73
C ARG A 358 18.21 -8.69 -21.04
N GLY A 359 18.60 -9.44 -20.01
CA GLY A 359 19.25 -10.73 -20.15
C GLY A 359 18.44 -11.87 -19.51
N PRO A 360 18.90 -13.12 -19.65
CA PRO A 360 18.31 -14.23 -18.94
C PRO A 360 18.54 -14.09 -17.43
N LEU A 361 17.49 -14.31 -16.64
CA LEU A 361 17.57 -14.41 -15.18
C LEU A 361 17.52 -15.88 -14.74
N ARG A 362 18.22 -16.18 -13.65
CA ARG A 362 18.09 -17.42 -12.91
C ARG A 362 17.29 -17.18 -11.62
N ASP A 363 16.66 -18.22 -11.10
CA ASP A 363 15.94 -18.12 -9.82
C ASP A 363 16.85 -17.63 -8.68
N SER A 364 18.14 -17.99 -8.70
CA SER A 364 19.14 -17.53 -7.74
C SER A 364 19.47 -16.05 -7.85
N ASP A 365 19.08 -15.36 -8.93
CA ASP A 365 19.21 -13.90 -9.05
C ASP A 365 18.02 -13.19 -8.39
N LEU A 366 16.89 -13.88 -8.26
CA LEU A 366 15.62 -13.36 -7.74
C LEU A 366 15.43 -13.67 -6.25
N ALA A 367 15.85 -14.83 -5.76
CA ALA A 367 15.65 -15.21 -4.37
C ALA A 367 16.89 -15.89 -3.76
N PRO A 368 17.12 -15.70 -2.45
CA PRO A 368 18.22 -16.35 -1.77
C PRO A 368 17.90 -17.84 -1.55
N PRO A 369 18.91 -18.68 -1.25
CA PRO A 369 18.68 -20.05 -0.83
C PRO A 369 17.71 -20.12 0.36
N LEU A 370 16.61 -20.87 0.19
CA LEU A 370 15.56 -21.04 1.19
C LEU A 370 15.88 -22.16 2.21
N GLY A 371 16.82 -23.03 1.86
CA GLY A 371 17.23 -24.15 2.73
C GLY A 371 17.72 -23.67 4.10
N GLY A 372 17.38 -24.47 5.12
CA GLY A 372 17.75 -24.22 6.51
C GLY A 372 16.89 -23.18 7.23
N LEU A 373 15.92 -22.55 6.56
CA LEU A 373 14.92 -21.71 7.21
C LEU A 373 13.86 -22.59 7.90
N PRO A 374 13.38 -22.22 9.10
CA PRO A 374 12.32 -22.97 9.79
C PRO A 374 10.99 -22.91 9.03
N GLU A 375 10.34 -24.07 8.84
CA GLU A 375 9.06 -24.19 8.13
C GLU A 375 8.07 -25.07 8.89
N TYR A 376 6.80 -25.07 8.44
CA TYR A 376 5.72 -25.93 8.95
C TYR A 376 5.45 -25.79 10.45
N LEU A 377 5.64 -24.58 11.00
CA LEU A 377 5.43 -24.33 12.42
C LEU A 377 3.94 -24.14 12.71
N SER A 378 3.34 -25.00 13.54
CA SER A 378 1.99 -24.75 14.05
C SER A 378 1.93 -23.43 14.82
N ALA A 379 0.73 -22.84 14.94
CA ALA A 379 0.54 -21.62 15.73
C ALA A 379 1.13 -21.72 17.15
N ALA A 380 0.95 -22.86 17.83
CA ALA A 380 1.50 -23.06 19.18
C ALA A 380 3.04 -23.17 19.19
N GLN A 381 3.66 -23.77 18.16
CA GLN A 381 5.12 -23.81 18.04
C GLN A 381 5.70 -22.44 17.70
N PHE A 382 5.05 -21.72 16.78
CA PHE A 382 5.43 -20.36 16.42
C PHE A 382 5.35 -19.44 17.65
N GLU A 383 4.22 -19.44 18.36
CA GLU A 383 4.02 -18.61 19.55
C GLU A 383 5.06 -18.93 20.65
N ARG A 384 5.33 -20.20 20.93
CA ARG A 384 6.30 -20.59 21.96
C ARG A 384 7.75 -20.20 21.62
N ARG A 385 8.14 -20.32 20.35
CA ARG A 385 9.54 -20.13 19.92
C ARG A 385 9.84 -18.69 19.51
N TYR A 386 8.86 -18.04 18.88
CA TYR A 386 9.00 -16.74 18.26
C TYR A 386 8.01 -15.73 18.81
N GLY A 387 6.82 -16.12 19.29
CA GLY A 387 5.84 -15.17 19.83
C GLY A 387 5.53 -14.04 18.83
N ALA A 388 5.76 -12.80 19.24
CA ALA A 388 5.59 -11.62 18.40
C ALA A 388 6.87 -11.21 17.64
N GLN A 389 6.73 -10.32 16.65
CA GLN A 389 7.82 -9.89 15.76
C GLN A 389 9.01 -9.23 16.48
N ASP A 390 8.78 -8.71 17.68
CA ASP A 390 9.75 -8.11 18.59
C ASP A 390 10.50 -9.15 19.46
N ASN A 391 10.27 -10.44 19.25
CA ASN A 391 11.08 -11.48 19.87
C ASN A 391 12.49 -11.54 19.23
N PRO A 392 13.57 -11.60 20.05
CA PRO A 392 14.94 -11.72 19.55
C PRO A 392 15.16 -12.89 18.60
N ALA A 393 14.55 -14.06 18.85
CA ALA A 393 14.68 -15.24 18.00
C ALA A 393 14.02 -15.04 16.63
N TYR A 394 12.86 -14.36 16.58
CA TYR A 394 12.22 -14.00 15.32
C TYR A 394 13.12 -13.04 14.52
N ARG A 395 13.59 -11.97 15.19
CA ARG A 395 14.49 -10.99 14.58
C ARG A 395 15.77 -11.60 14.04
N GLN A 396 16.34 -12.61 14.71
CA GLN A 396 17.54 -13.28 14.24
C GLN A 396 17.32 -14.00 12.91
N VAL A 397 16.22 -14.74 12.76
CA VAL A 397 15.90 -15.43 11.50
C VAL A 397 15.53 -14.42 10.41
N SER A 398 14.77 -13.37 10.74
CA SER A 398 14.50 -12.28 9.79
C SER A 398 15.76 -11.56 9.35
N ALA A 399 16.72 -11.33 10.25
CA ALA A 399 18.01 -10.72 9.91
C ALA A 399 18.88 -11.62 9.02
N ASP A 400 18.84 -12.94 9.23
CA ASP A 400 19.46 -13.91 8.31
C ASP A 400 18.85 -13.82 6.91
N ILE A 401 17.51 -13.79 6.80
CA ILE A 401 16.82 -13.59 5.51
C ILE A 401 17.28 -12.29 4.82
N GLU A 402 17.30 -11.16 5.55
CA GLU A 402 17.76 -9.89 5.00
C GLU A 402 19.24 -9.93 4.58
N ALA A 403 20.10 -10.60 5.35
CA ALA A 403 21.52 -10.74 5.02
C ALA A 403 21.72 -11.58 3.74
N ARG A 404 20.98 -12.69 3.60
CA ARG A 404 20.99 -13.50 2.37
C ARG A 404 20.51 -12.70 1.16
N LEU A 405 19.46 -11.88 1.33
CA LEU A 405 18.96 -11.00 0.27
C LEU A 405 19.99 -9.93 -0.12
N ALA A 406 20.60 -9.26 0.85
CA ALA A 406 21.61 -8.24 0.62
C ALA A 406 22.87 -8.80 -0.07
N ALA A 407 23.14 -10.10 0.05
CA ALA A 407 24.25 -10.75 -0.66
C ALA A 407 24.00 -10.90 -2.16
N LEU A 408 22.74 -10.88 -2.63
CA LEU A 408 22.39 -11.05 -4.04
C LEU A 408 22.78 -9.82 -4.87
N PRO A 409 23.48 -9.99 -6.01
CA PRO A 409 23.88 -8.87 -6.85
C PRO A 409 22.71 -7.96 -7.26
N LEU A 410 21.52 -8.52 -7.48
CA LEU A 410 20.34 -7.74 -7.85
C LEU A 410 19.94 -6.72 -6.75
N TYR A 411 20.05 -7.09 -5.47
CA TYR A 411 19.54 -6.31 -4.33
C TYR A 411 20.57 -5.46 -3.57
N ARG A 412 21.84 -5.49 -3.97
CA ARG A 412 22.93 -4.72 -3.33
C ARG A 412 22.85 -3.20 -3.42
#